data_AF-A0A496A951-F1
#
_entry.id   AF-A0A496A951-F1
#
_cell.length_a   1.000
_cell.length_b   1.000
_cell.length_c   1.000
_cell.angle_alpha   90.00
_cell.angle_beta   90.00
_cell.angle_gamma   90.00
#
_symmetry.space_group_name_H-M   'P 1'
#
loop_
_entity.id
_entity.type
_entity.pdbx_description
1 polymer ?
#
loop_
_entity_poly.entity_id
_entity_poly.type
_entity_poly.pdbx_seq_one_letter_code
_entity_poly.pdbx_strand_id
1 'polypeptide(L)'
;MQAGVARREAIKIAHQAWGVVEAEVVMDGYRDFQVYVDEKIGLAQQATHVRNVGGFIVQAIRENYQDPVFQARLEERKEQEREAMLNALASELSEKRSALLRQAVRTHPELLERAAERIQSRFARERLARYDSLQAAYRDGGMVTAEINEILAEEFCSELLAPVYAAYEAEKKQILE
;
A
#
# COMPACT_ATOMS: atom_id res chain seq x y z
N MET A 1 0.14 26.22 19.78
CA MET A 1 0.08 27.14 18.61
C MET A 1 0.07 26.26 17.37
N GLN A 2 -1.10 25.99 16.81
CA GLN A 2 -1.28 25.28 15.54
C GLN A 2 -2.11 26.24 14.67
N ALA A 3 -1.57 26.61 13.51
CA ALA A 3 -1.94 27.76 12.67
C ALA A 3 -1.78 29.13 13.37
N GLY A 4 -0.91 30.01 12.85
CA GLY A 4 -0.55 31.32 13.42
C GLY A 4 -1.66 32.38 13.45
N VAL A 5 -2.88 32.01 13.84
CA VAL A 5 -4.04 32.89 14.02
C VAL A 5 -4.23 33.16 15.51
N ALA A 6 -4.42 34.43 15.89
CA ALA A 6 -4.64 34.79 17.28
C ALA A 6 -5.90 34.10 17.81
N ARG A 7 -5.84 33.50 19.01
CA ARG A 7 -6.95 32.73 19.62
C ARG A 7 -8.31 33.45 19.59
N ARG A 8 -8.31 34.78 19.70
CA ARG A 8 -9.51 35.62 19.63
C ARG A 8 -10.15 35.66 18.23
N GLU A 9 -9.33 35.65 17.18
CA GLU A 9 -9.81 35.61 15.79
C GLU A 9 -10.32 34.22 15.42
N ALA A 10 -9.63 33.17 15.85
CA ALA A 10 -10.10 31.79 15.67
C ALA A 10 -11.48 31.58 16.33
N ILE A 11 -11.69 32.12 17.53
CA ILE A 11 -12.98 32.07 18.24
C ILE A 11 -14.04 32.92 17.50
N LYS A 12 -13.72 34.09 16.98
CA LYS A 12 -14.67 34.90 16.18
C LYS A 12 -15.11 34.18 14.90
N ILE A 13 -14.17 33.54 14.19
CA ILE A 13 -14.45 32.75 12.98
C ILE A 13 -15.32 31.54 13.34
N ALA A 14 -15.01 30.83 14.44
CA ALA A 14 -15.82 29.73 14.93
C ALA A 14 -17.25 30.17 15.29
N HIS A 15 -17.42 31.30 16.00
CA HIS A 15 -18.74 31.79 16.39
C HIS A 15 -19.57 32.35 15.21
N GLN A 16 -18.95 32.91 14.17
CA GLN A 16 -19.66 33.40 12.98
C GLN A 16 -20.04 32.27 12.00
N ALA A 17 -19.28 31.17 11.96
CA ALA A 17 -19.50 30.08 11.00
C ALA A 17 -20.53 29.04 11.48
N TRP A 18 -20.65 28.80 12.79
CA TRP A 18 -21.48 27.71 13.32
C TRP A 18 -22.93 28.11 13.66
N GLY A 19 -23.27 29.40 13.66
CA GLY A 19 -24.64 29.87 13.90
C GLY A 19 -25.61 29.67 12.72
N VAL A 20 -25.13 29.17 11.58
CA VAL A 20 -25.90 29.04 10.32
C VAL A 20 -25.79 27.64 9.72
N VAL A 21 -25.34 26.65 10.52
CA VAL A 21 -25.37 25.24 10.12
C VAL A 21 -26.79 24.73 10.45
N GLU A 22 -27.77 25.13 9.65
CA GLU A 22 -29.07 24.45 9.64
C GLU A 22 -28.86 23.01 9.20
N ALA A 23 -29.24 22.08 10.08
CA ALA A 23 -29.03 20.64 9.97
C ALA A 23 -29.86 19.96 8.85
N GLU A 24 -30.37 20.70 7.87
CA GLU A 24 -31.28 20.21 6.83
C GLU A 24 -30.59 19.74 5.54
N VAL A 25 -29.27 19.87 5.42
CA VAL A 25 -28.55 19.22 4.31
C VAL A 25 -28.43 17.74 4.63
N VAL A 26 -29.31 16.95 4.03
CA VAL A 26 -29.30 15.49 4.10
C VAL A 26 -27.96 14.98 3.58
N MET A 27 -27.13 14.47 4.48
CA MET A 27 -25.77 13.98 4.23
C MET A 27 -25.73 12.59 3.54
N ASP A 28 -26.86 12.09 3.03
CA ASP A 28 -26.98 10.75 2.42
C ASP A 28 -26.12 10.57 1.15
N GLY A 29 -25.62 11.66 0.55
CA GLY A 29 -24.73 11.63 -0.62
C GLY A 29 -23.24 11.54 -0.30
N TYR A 30 -22.81 11.77 0.94
CA TYR A 30 -21.40 11.78 1.32
C TYR A 30 -21.00 10.44 1.90
N ARG A 31 -20.67 9.47 1.02
CA ARG A 31 -20.10 8.18 1.44
C ARG A 31 -18.82 8.36 2.27
N ASP A 32 -18.13 9.51 2.14
CA ASP A 32 -16.97 9.85 2.93
C ASP A 32 -16.88 11.38 3.16
N PHE A 33 -17.22 11.83 4.38
CA PHE A 33 -17.17 13.24 4.78
C PHE A 33 -15.74 13.81 4.75
N GLN A 34 -14.73 12.98 4.99
CA GLN A 34 -13.33 13.39 4.96
C GLN A 34 -12.92 13.78 3.53
N VAL A 35 -13.25 12.93 2.56
CA VAL A 35 -13.05 13.20 1.11
C VAL A 35 -13.71 14.50 0.67
N TYR A 36 -14.95 14.74 1.13
CA TYR A 36 -15.68 15.95 0.82
C TYR A 36 -14.97 17.22 1.36
N VAL A 37 -14.46 17.16 2.59
CA VAL A 37 -13.69 18.28 3.17
C VAL A 37 -12.35 18.47 2.47
N ASP A 38 -11.64 17.39 2.15
CA ASP A 38 -10.35 17.42 1.46
C ASP A 38 -10.47 18.02 0.04
N GLU A 39 -11.59 17.77 -0.64
CA GLU A 39 -11.91 18.48 -1.89
C GLU A 39 -11.98 20.00 -1.69
N LYS A 40 -12.66 20.48 -0.65
CA LYS A 40 -12.81 21.93 -0.43
C LYS A 40 -11.51 22.59 -0.06
N ILE A 41 -10.67 21.89 0.71
CA ILE A 41 -9.31 22.34 1.02
C ILE A 41 -8.48 22.38 -0.27
N GLY A 42 -8.54 21.34 -1.10
CA GLY A 42 -7.81 21.25 -2.37
C GLY A 42 -8.21 22.33 -3.38
N LEU A 43 -9.51 22.60 -3.53
CA LEU A 43 -10.03 23.69 -4.35
C LEU A 43 -9.54 25.05 -3.85
N ALA A 44 -9.56 25.27 -2.54
CA ALA A 44 -9.14 26.53 -1.94
C ALA A 44 -7.63 26.78 -2.08
N GLN A 45 -6.81 25.72 -2.11
CA GLN A 45 -5.37 25.82 -2.39
C GLN A 45 -5.06 26.21 -3.85
N GLN A 46 -5.92 25.82 -4.80
CA GLN A 46 -5.77 26.14 -6.21
C GLN A 46 -6.35 27.53 -6.58
N ALA A 47 -7.16 28.11 -5.71
CA ALA A 47 -7.82 29.39 -5.94
C ALA A 47 -6.87 30.59 -5.71
N THR A 48 -6.08 30.94 -6.74
CA THR A 48 -5.06 31.99 -6.72
C THR A 48 -5.58 33.43 -6.49
N HIS A 49 -6.90 33.65 -6.56
CA HIS A 49 -7.52 34.99 -6.43
C HIS A 49 -8.48 35.13 -5.24
N VAL A 50 -8.47 34.20 -4.29
CA VAL A 50 -9.37 34.24 -3.13
C VAL A 50 -8.67 34.86 -1.93
N ARG A 51 -9.13 36.05 -1.49
CA ARG A 51 -8.61 36.74 -0.29
C ARG A 51 -9.07 36.11 1.03
N ASN A 52 -10.22 35.43 1.03
CA ASN A 52 -10.78 34.75 2.20
C ASN A 52 -11.03 33.27 1.90
N VAL A 53 -9.98 32.47 2.07
CA VAL A 53 -9.97 31.02 1.82
C VAL A 53 -11.02 30.29 2.67
N GLY A 54 -11.16 30.68 3.94
CA GLY A 54 -12.15 30.07 4.84
C GLY A 54 -13.60 30.34 4.41
N GLY A 55 -13.90 31.57 3.98
CA GLY A 55 -15.22 31.94 3.44
C GLY A 55 -15.56 31.19 2.15
N PHE A 56 -14.57 31.01 1.27
CA PHE A 56 -14.72 30.23 0.04
C PHE A 56 -15.02 28.75 0.33
N ILE A 57 -14.31 28.13 1.27
CA ILE A 57 -14.56 26.74 1.70
C ILE A 57 -15.99 26.62 2.24
N VAL A 58 -16.41 27.51 3.14
CA VAL A 58 -17.77 27.49 3.71
C VAL A 58 -18.83 27.65 2.63
N GLN A 59 -18.61 28.52 1.64
CA GLN A 59 -19.54 28.71 0.53
C GLN A 59 -19.60 27.48 -0.39
N ALA A 60 -18.45 26.90 -0.73
CA ALA A 60 -18.40 25.67 -1.53
C ALA A 60 -19.04 24.47 -0.82
N ILE A 61 -18.97 24.43 0.51
CA ILE A 61 -19.70 23.45 1.34
C ILE A 61 -21.21 23.70 1.25
N ARG A 62 -21.64 24.96 1.47
CA ARG A 62 -23.06 25.35 1.43
C ARG A 62 -23.73 25.07 0.09
N GLU A 63 -23.02 25.32 -1.00
CA GLU A 63 -23.54 25.15 -2.36
C GLU A 63 -23.48 23.70 -2.84
N ASN A 64 -22.97 22.77 -2.01
CA ASN A 64 -22.67 21.39 -2.39
C ASN A 64 -21.95 21.31 -3.76
N TYR A 65 -21.01 22.24 -3.97
CA TYR A 65 -20.22 22.22 -5.19
C TYR A 65 -19.49 20.88 -5.26
N GLN A 66 -19.29 20.31 -6.44
CA GLN A 66 -18.44 19.14 -6.65
C GLN A 66 -17.65 19.38 -7.91
N ASP A 67 -16.32 19.33 -7.83
CA ASP A 67 -15.47 19.41 -9.01
C ASP A 67 -15.22 18.00 -9.59
N PRO A 68 -15.78 17.66 -10.77
CA PRO A 68 -15.56 16.35 -11.38
C PRO A 68 -14.10 16.04 -11.67
N VAL A 69 -13.28 17.07 -11.96
CA VAL A 69 -11.84 16.90 -12.23
C VAL A 69 -11.10 16.59 -10.93
N PHE A 70 -11.47 17.23 -9.82
CA PHE A 70 -10.89 16.92 -8.52
C PHE A 70 -11.28 15.51 -8.07
N GLN A 71 -12.56 15.14 -8.20
CA GLN A 71 -13.05 13.80 -7.85
C GLN A 71 -12.34 12.71 -8.67
N ALA A 72 -12.17 12.91 -9.98
CA ALA A 72 -11.41 11.97 -10.81
C ALA A 72 -9.94 11.82 -10.36
N ARG A 73 -9.26 12.93 -10.02
CA ARG A 73 -7.88 12.88 -9.51
C ARG A 73 -7.77 12.23 -8.13
N LEU A 74 -8.79 12.40 -7.29
CA LEU A 74 -8.81 11.79 -5.98
C LEU A 74 -8.97 10.27 -6.08
N GLU A 75 -9.88 9.81 -6.93
CA GLU A 75 -10.05 8.37 -7.20
C GLU A 75 -8.79 7.77 -7.84
N GLU A 76 -8.13 8.49 -8.76
CA GLU A 76 -6.84 8.08 -9.31
C GLU A 76 -5.76 7.95 -8.21
N ARG A 77 -5.69 8.90 -7.27
CA ARG A 77 -4.76 8.81 -6.13
C ARG A 77 -5.07 7.64 -5.21
N LYS A 78 -6.34 7.41 -4.89
CA LYS A 78 -6.75 6.25 -4.07
C LYS A 78 -6.36 4.94 -4.73
N GLU A 79 -6.53 4.82 -6.04
CA GLU A 79 -6.12 3.63 -6.78
C GLU A 79 -4.59 3.46 -6.75
N GLN A 80 -3.83 4.54 -6.95
CA GLN A 80 -2.37 4.52 -6.85
C GLN A 80 -1.89 4.14 -5.44
N GLU A 81 -2.53 4.66 -4.40
CA GLU A 81 -2.22 4.34 -3.00
C GLU A 81 -2.53 2.87 -2.70
N ARG A 82 -3.67 2.36 -3.19
CA ARG A 82 -4.04 0.94 -3.07
C ARG A 82 -3.04 0.04 -3.80
N GLU A 83 -2.65 0.39 -5.02
CA GLU A 83 -1.64 -0.35 -5.78
C GLU A 83 -0.28 -0.34 -5.06
N ALA A 84 0.12 0.80 -4.50
CA ALA A 84 1.34 0.93 -3.71
C ALA A 84 1.31 0.03 -2.45
N MET A 85 0.17 -0.02 -1.74
CA MET A 85 -0.01 -0.92 -0.59
C MET A 85 0.10 -2.40 -1.00
N LEU A 86 -0.54 -2.79 -2.11
CA LEU A 86 -0.46 -4.16 -2.62
C LEU A 86 0.97 -4.54 -3.03
N ASN A 87 1.70 -3.63 -3.69
CA ASN A 87 3.09 -3.84 -4.06
C ASN A 87 4.01 -3.97 -2.83
N ALA A 88 3.80 -3.14 -1.81
CA ALA A 88 4.54 -3.24 -0.55
C ALA A 88 4.28 -4.58 0.15
N LEU A 89 3.02 -5.00 0.21
CA LEU A 89 2.62 -6.28 0.80
C LEU A 89 3.22 -7.48 0.06
N ALA A 90 3.25 -7.44 -1.28
CA ALA A 90 3.88 -8.48 -2.10
C ALA A 90 5.41 -8.53 -1.89
N SER A 91 6.06 -7.37 -1.75
CA SER A 91 7.49 -7.30 -1.41
C SER A 91 7.77 -7.93 -0.05
N GLU A 92 6.96 -7.59 0.96
CA GLU A 92 7.10 -8.13 2.31
C GLU A 92 6.91 -9.66 2.34
N LEU A 93 5.91 -10.18 1.61
CA LEU A 93 5.73 -11.62 1.43
C LEU A 93 6.98 -12.27 0.84
N SER A 94 7.51 -11.70 -0.24
CA SER A 94 8.70 -12.23 -0.93
C SER A 94 9.92 -12.28 0.00
N GLU A 95 10.13 -11.23 0.80
CA GLU A 95 11.21 -11.14 1.78
C GLU A 95 11.05 -12.17 2.90
N LYS A 96 9.87 -12.25 3.53
CA LYS A 96 9.56 -13.23 4.60
C LYS A 96 9.72 -14.65 4.10
N ARG A 97 9.17 -14.96 2.92
CA ARG A 97 9.32 -16.27 2.27
C ARG A 97 10.79 -16.60 2.07
N SER A 98 11.55 -15.70 1.47
CA SER A 98 12.98 -15.91 1.20
C SER A 98 13.79 -16.09 2.49
N ALA A 99 13.46 -15.36 3.55
CA ALA A 99 14.12 -15.52 4.84
C ALA A 99 13.85 -16.89 5.47
N LEU A 100 12.60 -17.35 5.46
CA LEU A 100 12.23 -18.68 5.98
C LEU A 100 12.88 -19.81 5.19
N LEU A 101 12.92 -19.70 3.86
CA LEU A 101 13.60 -20.70 3.02
C LEU A 101 15.11 -20.76 3.28
N ARG A 102 15.77 -19.60 3.42
CA ARG A 102 17.19 -19.55 3.81
C ARG A 102 17.41 -20.17 5.20
N GLN A 103 16.51 -19.95 6.14
CA GLN A 103 16.58 -20.56 7.46
C GLN A 103 16.36 -22.08 7.40
N ALA A 104 15.41 -22.55 6.61
CA ALA A 104 15.16 -23.97 6.38
C ALA A 104 16.40 -24.65 5.79
N VAL A 105 17.01 -24.07 4.75
CA VAL A 105 18.25 -24.58 4.14
C VAL A 105 19.42 -24.60 5.13
N ARG A 106 19.54 -23.58 6.01
CA ARG A 106 20.59 -23.58 7.06
C ARG A 106 20.38 -24.67 8.11
N THR A 107 19.13 -24.96 8.44
CA THR A 107 18.76 -25.95 9.47
C THR A 107 18.82 -27.37 8.92
N HIS A 108 18.46 -27.52 7.64
CA HIS A 108 18.40 -28.78 6.90
C HIS A 108 19.11 -28.63 5.54
N PRO A 109 20.46 -28.67 5.52
CA PRO A 109 21.23 -28.48 4.28
C PRO A 109 20.88 -29.47 3.17
N GLU A 110 20.40 -30.66 3.51
CA GLU A 110 19.92 -31.70 2.58
C GLU A 110 18.75 -31.22 1.70
N LEU A 111 17.96 -30.24 2.16
CA LEU A 111 16.90 -29.65 1.34
C LEU A 111 17.43 -29.00 0.08
N LEU A 112 18.64 -28.43 0.16
CA LEU A 112 19.26 -27.76 -0.97
C LEU A 112 19.58 -28.75 -2.09
N GLU A 113 20.14 -29.91 -1.75
CA GLU A 113 20.46 -30.99 -2.69
C GLU A 113 19.19 -31.55 -3.34
N ARG A 114 18.18 -31.86 -2.51
CA ARG A 114 16.88 -32.36 -2.99
C ARG A 114 16.17 -31.38 -3.92
N ALA A 115 16.25 -30.09 -3.63
CA ALA A 115 15.67 -29.06 -4.51
C ALA A 115 16.48 -28.92 -5.82
N ALA A 116 17.80 -28.99 -5.76
CA ALA A 116 18.66 -28.91 -6.95
C ALA A 116 18.41 -30.06 -7.93
N GLU A 117 18.16 -31.27 -7.44
CA GLU A 117 17.80 -32.43 -8.26
C GLU A 117 16.48 -32.24 -9.02
N ARG A 118 15.57 -31.43 -8.49
CA ARG A 118 14.25 -31.17 -9.06
C ARG A 118 14.24 -30.03 -10.06
N ILE A 119 15.31 -29.25 -10.19
CA ILE A 119 15.42 -28.15 -11.16
C ILE A 119 15.13 -28.70 -12.55
N GLN A 120 14.09 -28.19 -13.23
CA GLN A 120 13.75 -28.60 -14.59
C GLN A 120 14.27 -27.61 -15.63
N SER A 121 14.42 -26.34 -15.26
CA SER A 121 14.93 -25.28 -16.14
C SER A 121 16.34 -25.59 -16.65
N ARG A 122 16.47 -25.73 -17.97
CA ARG A 122 17.77 -25.94 -18.63
C ARG A 122 18.74 -24.80 -18.31
N PHE A 123 18.28 -23.56 -18.30
CA PHE A 123 19.10 -22.39 -18.00
C PHE A 123 19.60 -22.41 -16.55
N ALA A 124 18.73 -22.76 -15.60
CA ALA A 124 19.12 -22.88 -14.20
C ALA A 124 20.14 -24.01 -13.99
N ARG A 125 19.99 -25.16 -14.67
CA ARG A 125 20.99 -26.25 -14.64
C ARG A 125 22.35 -25.84 -15.22
N GLU A 126 22.34 -25.21 -16.40
CA GLU A 126 23.57 -24.69 -17.03
C GLU A 126 24.25 -23.65 -16.15
N ARG A 127 23.47 -22.82 -15.44
CA ARG A 127 24.00 -21.82 -14.51
C ARG A 127 24.56 -22.48 -13.26
N LEU A 128 23.86 -23.47 -12.69
CA LEU A 128 24.31 -24.24 -11.52
C LEU A 128 25.66 -24.91 -11.76
N ALA A 129 25.86 -25.50 -12.94
CA ALA A 129 27.12 -26.16 -13.32
C ALA A 129 28.34 -25.23 -13.40
N ARG A 130 28.16 -23.90 -13.36
CA ARG A 130 29.26 -22.91 -13.38
C ARG A 130 29.82 -22.58 -12.00
N TYR A 131 29.20 -23.08 -10.93
CA TYR A 131 29.65 -22.85 -9.55
C TYR A 131 30.36 -24.08 -9.00
N ASP A 132 31.37 -23.85 -8.17
CA ASP A 132 32.17 -24.93 -7.56
C ASP A 132 31.39 -25.77 -6.54
N SER A 133 30.29 -25.22 -6.01
CA SER A 133 29.41 -25.92 -5.08
C SER A 133 27.97 -25.43 -5.20
N LEU A 134 27.04 -26.30 -4.82
CA LEU A 134 25.62 -25.98 -4.76
C LEU A 134 25.33 -24.83 -3.78
N GLN A 135 26.04 -24.80 -2.64
CA GLN A 135 25.94 -23.72 -1.66
C GLN A 135 26.40 -22.38 -2.23
N ALA A 136 27.49 -22.36 -3.03
CA ALA A 136 27.93 -21.15 -3.72
C ALA A 136 26.91 -20.70 -4.78
N ALA A 137 26.34 -21.64 -5.55
CA ALA A 137 25.30 -21.32 -6.52
C ALA A 137 24.05 -20.74 -5.86
N TYR A 138 23.64 -21.28 -4.72
CA TYR A 138 22.48 -20.80 -3.96
C TYR A 138 22.70 -19.44 -3.30
N ARG A 139 23.93 -19.13 -2.89
CA ARG A 139 24.27 -17.83 -2.28
C ARG A 139 24.46 -16.74 -3.33
N ASP A 140 25.19 -17.05 -4.39
CA ASP A 140 25.74 -16.04 -5.32
C ASP A 140 25.07 -16.07 -6.70
N GLY A 141 24.19 -17.04 -6.97
CA GLY A 141 23.53 -17.24 -8.25
C GLY A 141 22.04 -16.93 -8.20
N GLY A 142 21.66 -15.66 -8.32
CA GLY A 142 20.25 -15.22 -8.16
C GLY A 142 19.20 -16.02 -8.94
N MET A 143 19.50 -16.45 -10.17
CA MET A 143 18.61 -17.33 -10.96
C MET A 143 18.47 -18.73 -10.35
N VAL A 144 19.59 -19.33 -9.92
CA VAL A 144 19.60 -20.66 -9.29
C VAL A 144 18.93 -20.59 -7.92
N THR A 145 19.19 -19.54 -7.15
CA THR A 145 18.52 -19.27 -5.87
C THR A 145 17.02 -19.15 -6.03
N ALA A 146 16.54 -18.42 -7.06
CA ALA A 146 15.12 -18.25 -7.32
C ALA A 146 14.43 -19.59 -7.62
N GLU A 147 14.99 -20.37 -8.55
CA GLU A 147 14.46 -21.69 -8.92
C GLU A 147 14.45 -22.67 -7.73
N ILE A 148 15.55 -22.73 -6.97
CA ILE A 148 15.64 -23.57 -5.77
C ILE A 148 14.59 -23.13 -4.75
N ASN A 149 14.42 -21.82 -4.52
CA ASN A 149 13.45 -21.32 -3.56
C ASN A 149 12.01 -21.62 -3.97
N GLU A 150 11.71 -21.61 -5.27
CA GLU A 150 10.40 -21.99 -5.80
C GLU A 150 10.11 -23.47 -5.51
N ILE A 151 11.03 -24.36 -5.86
CA ILE A 151 10.93 -25.80 -5.57
C ILE A 151 10.81 -26.05 -4.06
N LEU A 152 11.63 -25.38 -3.25
CA LEU A 152 11.56 -25.51 -1.80
C LEU A 152 10.21 -25.06 -1.26
N ALA A 153 9.66 -23.96 -1.77
CA ALA A 153 8.38 -23.44 -1.33
C ALA A 153 7.22 -24.39 -1.66
N GLU A 154 7.24 -25.00 -2.85
CA GLU A 154 6.17 -25.86 -3.34
C GLU A 154 6.23 -27.28 -2.78
N GLU A 155 7.40 -27.91 -2.79
CA GLU A 155 7.54 -29.34 -2.52
C GLU A 155 7.96 -29.66 -1.08
N PHE A 156 8.75 -28.80 -0.45
CA PHE A 156 9.46 -29.16 0.79
C PHE A 156 9.11 -28.31 2.01
N CYS A 157 8.69 -27.06 1.79
CA CYS A 157 8.46 -26.06 2.85
C CYS A 157 7.03 -25.49 2.81
N SER A 158 6.09 -26.16 2.14
CA SER A 158 4.72 -25.68 1.98
C SER A 158 4.02 -25.44 3.33
N GLU A 159 4.15 -26.36 4.27
CA GLU A 159 3.60 -26.22 5.64
C GLU A 159 4.26 -25.07 6.41
N LEU A 160 5.58 -24.90 6.26
CA LEU A 160 6.33 -23.80 6.89
C LEU A 160 5.87 -22.43 6.38
N LEU A 161 5.52 -22.34 5.10
CA LEU A 161 5.11 -21.09 4.46
C LEU A 161 3.60 -20.82 4.55
N ALA A 162 2.78 -21.82 4.84
CA ALA A 162 1.33 -21.69 4.91
C ALA A 162 0.85 -20.54 5.83
N PRO A 163 1.40 -20.32 7.04
CA PRO A 163 1.01 -19.20 7.88
C PRO A 163 1.31 -17.83 7.25
N VAL A 164 2.41 -17.72 6.50
CA VAL A 164 2.81 -16.47 5.83
C VAL A 164 1.87 -16.17 4.68
N TYR A 165 1.50 -17.18 3.88
CA TYR A 165 0.52 -17.01 2.81
C TYR A 165 -0.88 -16.67 3.36
N ALA A 166 -1.29 -17.30 4.46
CA ALA A 166 -2.57 -17.00 5.09
C ALA A 166 -2.63 -15.55 5.59
N ALA A 167 -1.55 -15.06 6.22
CA ALA A 167 -1.46 -13.66 6.65
C ALA A 167 -1.51 -12.69 5.46
N TYR A 168 -0.76 -12.98 4.39
CA TYR A 168 -0.78 -12.20 3.15
C TYR A 168 -2.17 -12.11 2.52
N GLU A 169 -2.87 -13.23 2.36
CA GLU A 169 -4.21 -13.23 1.76
C GLU A 169 -5.24 -12.50 2.63
N ALA A 170 -5.11 -12.56 3.96
CA ALA A 170 -5.97 -11.82 4.87
C ALA A 170 -5.77 -10.30 4.72
N GLU A 171 -4.51 -9.84 4.65
CA GLU A 171 -4.19 -8.41 4.54
C GLU A 171 -4.49 -7.86 3.14
N LYS A 172 -4.22 -8.64 2.09
CA LYS A 172 -4.61 -8.32 0.71
C LYS A 172 -6.12 -8.12 0.60
N LYS A 173 -6.92 -8.98 1.26
CA LYS A 173 -8.37 -8.84 1.28
C LYS A 173 -8.81 -7.53 1.95
N GLN A 174 -8.18 -7.15 3.06
CA GLN A 174 -8.48 -5.87 3.74
C GLN A 174 -8.15 -4.65 2.88
N ILE A 175 -7.10 -4.71 2.04
CA ILE A 175 -6.73 -3.60 1.15
C ILE A 175 -7.73 -3.47 -0.01
N LEU A 176 -8.28 -4.59 -0.49
CA LEU A 176 -9.20 -4.63 -1.64
C LEU A 176 -10.66 -4.35 -1.27
N GLU A 177 -11.05 -4.58 -0.02
CA GLU A 177 -12.35 -4.15 0.55
C GLU A 177 -12.40 -2.64 0.77
#